data_AF-A0ABD1H0T0-F1
#
_entry.id   AF-A0ABD1H0T0-F1
#
_cell.length_a   1.000
_cell.length_b   1.000
_cell.length_c   1.000
_cell.angle_alpha   90.00
_cell.angle_beta   90.00
_cell.angle_gamma   90.00
#
_symmetry.space_group_name_H-M   'P 1'
#
loop_
_entity.id
_entity.type
_entity.pdbx_description
1 polymer ?
#
loop_
_entity_poly.entity_id
_entity_poly.type
_entity_poly.pdbx_seq_one_letter_code
_entity_poly.pdbx_strand_id
1 'polypeptide(L)'
;MQFGHVLVFLPFIIDQPLNARMMVDKGLGVEVERAKDGSFGRDEVAIALTRAIGSHTLRACTQRTTKDIFNNHKLHDLYLDRIVQFFQDSHN
;
A
#
# COMPACT_ATOMS: atom_id res chain seq x y z
N MET A 1 -0.58 2.44 5.80
CA MET A 1 -1.26 3.31 4.81
C MET A 1 -2.06 4.45 5.45
N GLN A 2 -2.58 4.30 6.67
CA GLN A 2 -3.44 5.29 7.37
C GLN A 2 -2.94 6.75 7.46
N PHE A 3 -1.66 6.99 7.18
CA PHE A 3 -1.04 8.31 7.28
C PHE A 3 -0.83 9.00 5.91
N GLY A 4 -1.18 8.36 4.79
CA GLY A 4 -1.05 8.97 3.46
C GLY A 4 0.38 9.26 3.03
N HIS A 5 1.33 8.43 3.46
CA HIS A 5 2.72 8.52 3.01
C HIS A 5 2.93 7.74 1.72
N VAL A 6 3.77 8.29 0.84
CA VAL A 6 4.31 7.56 -0.32
C VAL A 6 5.25 6.49 0.18
N LEU A 7 5.01 5.25 -0.23
CA LEU A 7 5.83 4.11 0.19
C LEU A 7 6.98 3.86 -0.79
N VAL A 8 8.12 3.43 -0.25
CA VAL A 8 9.24 2.86 -1.02
C VAL A 8 9.24 1.37 -0.71
N PHE A 9 8.93 0.54 -1.72
CA PHE A 9 8.81 -0.90 -1.55
C PHE A 9 10.15 -1.60 -1.78
N LEU A 10 10.60 -2.32 -0.77
CA LEU A 10 11.67 -3.32 -0.87
C LEU A 10 11.01 -4.70 -0.67
N PRO A 11 10.35 -5.26 -1.69
CA PRO A 11 9.77 -6.60 -1.55
C PRO A 11 10.91 -7.60 -1.32
N PHE A 12 10.75 -8.63 -0.49
CA PHE A 12 11.76 -9.69 -0.28
C PHE A 12 11.29 -11.05 -0.80
N ILE A 13 10.23 -11.62 -0.20
CA ILE A 13 9.72 -12.97 -0.48
C ILE A 13 8.18 -13.04 -0.36
N ILE A 14 7.61 -14.19 -0.77
CA ILE A 14 6.17 -14.54 -0.67
C ILE A 14 5.32 -13.62 -1.56
N ASP A 15 4.36 -12.91 -0.98
CA ASP A 15 3.35 -12.11 -1.67
C ASP A 15 3.78 -10.65 -1.81
N GLN A 16 4.89 -10.27 -1.16
CA GLN A 16 5.39 -8.89 -1.19
C GLN A 16 5.68 -8.37 -2.60
N PRO A 17 6.26 -9.14 -3.54
CA PRO A 17 6.45 -8.65 -4.91
C PRO A 17 5.12 -8.33 -5.61
N LEU A 18 4.10 -9.16 -5.41
CA LEU A 18 2.77 -8.96 -5.97
C LEU A 18 2.08 -7.74 -5.34
N ASN A 19 2.15 -7.62 -4.02
CA ASN A 19 1.61 -6.48 -3.28
C ASN A 19 2.31 -5.17 -3.68
N ALA A 20 3.64 -5.17 -3.81
CA ALA A 20 4.42 -4.01 -4.24
C ALA A 20 4.01 -3.55 -5.64
N ARG A 21 3.92 -4.48 -6.60
CA ARG A 21 3.45 -4.19 -7.97
C ARG A 21 2.07 -3.55 -7.94
N MET A 22 1.11 -4.17 -7.25
CA MET A 22 -0.25 -3.64 -7.14
C MET A 22 -0.28 -2.23 -6.53
N MET A 23 0.52 -1.96 -5.50
CA MET A 23 0.54 -0.64 -4.86
C MET A 23 1.18 0.43 -5.74
N VAL A 24 2.22 0.08 -6.51
CA VAL A 24 2.84 0.97 -7.50
C VAL A 24 1.84 1.30 -8.61
N ASP A 25 1.13 0.30 -9.14
CA ASP A 25 0.13 0.49 -10.19
C ASP A 25 -1.03 1.39 -9.73
N LYS A 26 -1.37 1.34 -8.43
CA LYS A 26 -2.35 2.24 -7.80
C LYS A 26 -1.81 3.64 -7.50
N GLY A 27 -0.54 3.93 -7.80
CA GLY A 27 0.09 5.23 -7.55
C GLY A 27 0.39 5.50 -6.08
N LEU A 28 0.57 4.45 -5.27
CA LEU A 28 0.73 4.56 -3.82
C LEU A 28 2.18 4.49 -3.34
N GLY A 29 3.12 4.30 -4.28
CA GLY A 29 4.53 4.21 -3.96
C GLY A 29 5.42 3.93 -5.16
N VAL A 30 6.68 3.67 -4.87
CA VAL A 30 7.71 3.30 -5.84
C VAL A 30 8.35 1.99 -5.38
N GLU A 31 8.57 1.06 -6.28
CA GLU A 31 9.33 -0.17 -6.01
C GLU A 31 10.82 0.08 -6.31
N VAL A 32 11.69 -0.44 -5.43
CA VAL A 32 13.13 -0.41 -5.66
C VAL A 32 13.48 -1.49 -6.70
N GLU A 33 14.20 -1.09 -7.75
CA GLU A 33 14.69 -2.04 -8.76
C GLU A 33 15.75 -2.96 -8.16
N ARG A 34 15.72 -4.23 -8.57
CA ARG A 34 16.68 -5.25 -8.14
C ARG A 34 17.69 -5.52 -9.23
N ALA A 35 18.91 -5.80 -8.82
CA ALA A 35 19.93 -6.35 -9.70
C ALA A 35 19.53 -7.76 -10.18
N LYS A 36 20.25 -8.27 -11.19
CA LYS A 36 19.99 -9.60 -11.79
C LYS A 36 20.13 -10.75 -10.77
N ASP A 37 20.95 -10.56 -9.74
CA ASP A 37 21.13 -11.51 -8.64
C ASP A 37 20.05 -11.39 -7.55
N GLY A 38 19.09 -10.47 -7.72
CA GLY A 38 18.00 -10.23 -6.79
C GLY A 38 18.34 -9.31 -5.62
N SER A 39 19.58 -8.77 -5.57
CA SER A 39 20.03 -7.84 -4.52
C SER A 39 19.54 -6.40 -4.76
N PHE A 40 19.50 -5.61 -3.68
CA PHE A 40 19.22 -4.18 -3.74
C PHE A 40 20.54 -3.40 -3.66
N GLY A 41 20.81 -2.60 -4.70
CA GLY A 41 21.95 -1.70 -4.71
C GLY A 41 21.63 -0.35 -4.06
N ARG A 42 22.68 0.34 -3.60
CA ARG A 42 22.55 1.64 -2.93
C ARG A 42 21.97 2.70 -3.87
N ASP A 43 22.34 2.64 -5.15
CA ASP A 43 21.94 3.63 -6.15
C ASP A 43 20.45 3.47 -6.52
N GLU A 44 19.97 2.23 -6.68
CA GLU A 44 18.56 1.94 -6.96
C GLU A 44 17.66 2.38 -5.80
N VAL A 45 18.11 2.16 -4.56
CA VAL A 45 17.43 2.66 -3.35
C VAL A 45 17.40 4.19 -3.34
N ALA A 46 18.51 4.86 -3.65
CA ALA A 46 18.59 6.32 -3.69
C ALA A 46 17.68 6.92 -4.78
N ILE A 47 17.62 6.29 -5.95
CA ILE A 47 16.74 6.68 -7.06
C ILE A 47 15.28 6.54 -6.63
N ALA A 48 14.89 5.40 -6.07
CA ALA A 48 13.51 5.16 -5.62
C ALA A 48 13.09 6.17 -4.53
N LEU A 49 13.97 6.44 -3.57
CA LEU A 49 13.73 7.44 -2.52
C LEU A 49 13.55 8.84 -3.10
N THR A 50 14.43 9.24 -4.02
CA THR A 50 14.34 10.55 -4.70
C THR A 50 13.02 10.69 -5.46
N ARG A 51 12.59 9.64 -6.17
CA ARG A 51 11.30 9.61 -6.87
C ARG A 51 10.11 9.73 -5.91
N ALA A 52 10.14 8.99 -4.81
CA ALA A 52 9.06 9.01 -3.81
C ALA A 52 8.94 10.38 -3.13
N ILE A 53 10.08 10.99 -2.78
CA ILE A 53 10.10 12.31 -2.15
C ILE A 53 9.69 13.39 -3.16
N GLY A 54 10.21 13.37 -4.38
CA GLY A 54 9.96 14.41 -5.39
C GLY A 54 8.57 14.39 -6.02
N SER A 55 7.82 13.29 -5.89
CA SER A 55 6.56 13.14 -6.60
C SER A 55 5.36 13.72 -5.86
N HIS A 56 4.87 14.87 -6.35
CA HIS A 56 3.63 15.48 -5.87
C HIS A 56 2.39 14.65 -6.24
N THR A 57 2.41 13.97 -7.38
CA THR A 57 1.28 13.14 -7.84
C THR A 57 1.08 11.91 -6.94
N LEU A 58 2.17 11.24 -6.56
CA LEU A 58 2.12 10.13 -5.61
C LEU A 58 1.65 10.59 -4.23
N ARG A 59 2.11 11.74 -3.74
CA ARG A 59 1.66 12.33 -2.47
C ARG A 59 0.15 12.63 -2.48
N ALA A 60 -0.35 13.27 -3.53
CA ALA A 60 -1.77 13.57 -3.65
C ALA A 60 -2.62 12.29 -3.76
N CYS A 61 -2.17 11.30 -4.52
CA CYS A 61 -2.84 10.01 -4.66
C CYS A 61 -2.92 9.28 -3.31
N THR A 62 -1.79 9.13 -2.61
CA THR A 62 -1.73 8.45 -1.31
C THR A 62 -2.59 9.14 -0.24
N GLN A 63 -2.60 10.47 -0.19
CA GLN A 63 -3.48 11.22 0.71
C GLN A 63 -4.96 10.95 0.42
N ARG A 64 -5.36 10.97 -0.86
CA ARG A 64 -6.73 10.70 -1.28
C ARG A 64 -7.14 9.27 -0.92
N THR A 65 -6.37 8.27 -1.34
CA THR A 65 -6.66 6.87 -1.07
C THR A 65 -6.72 6.58 0.43
N THR A 66 -5.88 7.24 1.22
CA THR A 66 -5.92 7.14 2.68
C THR A 66 -7.23 7.61 3.25
N LYS A 67 -7.68 8.80 2.85
CA LYS A 67 -8.96 9.35 3.29
C LYS A 67 -10.15 8.47 2.88
N ASP A 68 -10.17 8.06 1.61
CA ASP A 68 -11.35 7.42 1.01
C ASP A 68 -11.48 5.94 1.39
N ILE A 69 -10.35 5.24 1.56
CA ILE A 69 -10.31 3.79 1.78
C ILE A 69 -9.79 3.45 3.17
N PHE A 70 -8.56 3.86 3.51
CA PHE A 70 -7.88 3.35 4.70
C PHE A 70 -8.42 3.94 6.02
N ASN A 71 -8.87 5.19 6.01
CA ASN A 71 -9.41 5.87 7.20
C ASN A 71 -10.94 5.95 7.18
N ASN A 72 -11.60 5.20 6.29
CA ASN A 72 -13.06 5.16 6.23
C ASN A 72 -13.63 4.21 7.30
N HIS A 73 -13.35 4.54 8.58
CA HIS A 73 -13.70 3.68 9.72
C HIS A 73 -15.18 3.30 9.74
N LYS A 74 -16.07 4.23 9.39
CA LYS A 74 -17.51 3.93 9.31
C LYS A 74 -17.83 2.77 8.37
N LEU A 75 -17.15 2.69 7.23
CA LEU A 75 -17.34 1.61 6.26
C LEU A 75 -16.72 0.30 6.76
N HIS A 76 -15.55 0.37 7.38
CA HIS A 76 -14.90 -0.80 7.99
C HIS A 76 -15.73 -1.37 9.13
N ASP A 77 -16.26 -0.52 10.01
CA ASP A 77 -17.14 -0.90 11.12
C ASP A 77 -18.42 -1.54 10.60
N LEU A 78 -19.05 -0.96 9.57
CA LEU A 78 -20.23 -1.54 8.92
C LEU A 78 -19.96 -2.95 8.36
N TYR A 79 -18.79 -3.18 7.78
CA TYR A 79 -18.42 -4.52 7.29
C TYR A 79 -18.27 -5.52 8.44
N LEU A 80 -17.65 -5.12 9.55
CA LEU A 80 -17.52 -5.96 10.73
C LEU A 80 -18.88 -6.27 11.34
N ASP A 81 -19.73 -5.26 11.51
CA ASP A 81 -21.08 -5.42 12.04
C ASP A 81 -21.90 -6.41 11.21
N ARG A 82 -21.83 -6.33 9.88
CA ARG A 82 -22.53 -7.26 8.98
C ARG A 82 -22.03 -8.69 9.14
N ILE A 83 -20.72 -8.88 9.32
CA ILE A 83 -20.14 -10.22 9.53
C ILE A 83 -20.61 -10.77 10.89
N VAL A 84 -20.62 -9.93 11.94
CA VAL A 84 -21.10 -10.33 13.26
C VAL A 84 -22.58 -10.72 13.22
N GLN A 85 -23.42 -9.93 12.56
CA GLN A 85 -24.84 -10.23 12.38
C GLN A 85 -25.05 -11.58 11.67
N PHE A 86 -24.30 -11.83 10.58
CA PHE A 86 -24.38 -13.10 9.86
C PHE A 86 -24.11 -14.31 10.77
N PHE A 87 -23.14 -14.22 11.68
CA PHE A 87 -22.84 -15.30 12.61
C PHE A 87 -23.90 -15.47 13.71
N GLN A 88 -24.48 -14.37 14.20
CA GLN A 88 -25.57 -14.39 15.19
C GLN A 88 -26.83 -15.02 14.62
N ASP A 89 -27.19 -14.65 13.38
CA ASP A 89 -28.37 -15.17 12.69
C ASP A 89 -28.21 -16.65 12.29
N SER A 90 -26.97 -17.13 12.09
CA SER A 90 -26.67 -18.54 11.77
C SER A 90 -26.63 -19.47 12.99
N HIS A 91 -26.73 -18.93 14.21
CA HIS A 91 -26.75 -19.69 15.47
C HIS A 91 -28.15 -19.76 16.12
N ASN A 92 -29.18 -19.25 15.44
CA ASN A 92 -30.60 -19.39 15.76
C ASN A 92 -31.30 -20.28 14.72
#